data_AF-A0A960SIN7-F1
#
_entry.id   AF-A0A960SIN7-F1
#
_cell.length_a   1.000
_cell.length_b   1.000
_cell.length_c   1.000
_cell.angle_alpha   90.00
_cell.angle_beta   90.00
_cell.angle_gamma   90.00
#
_symmetry.space_group_name_H-M   'P 1'
#
loop_
_entity.id
_entity.type
_entity.pdbx_description
1 polymer ?
#
loop_
_entity_poly.entity_id
_entity_poly.type
_entity_poly.pdbx_seq_one_letter_code
_entity_poly.pdbx_strand_id
1 'polypeptide(L)'
;YAEMFMSNRREPNGRSNLISVKSLIAESPLDPSLISIREYVDASLSNKLFPVSRVTPLMLADKLDDLGNRAALLVEGLNVRNDTLAYELGDIQAWSQLACYVADKIRGATAFHFFEKTGDEAYKIQAVAFLEKAKTHWIELVHITEGLYPEAYCQILPNGSEEKWHWSKLLPAVQEDITYVSEH
;
A
#
# COMPACT_ATOMS: atom_id res chain seq x y z
N TYR A 1 7.62 12.50 -0.16
CA TYR A 1 6.25 11.98 -0.32
C TYR A 1 6.10 10.48 -0.08
N ALA A 2 7.13 9.63 -0.25
CA ALA A 2 7.04 8.19 0.06
C ALA A 2 7.00 7.83 1.56
N GLU A 3 7.37 8.75 2.46
CA GLU A 3 7.53 8.50 3.91
C GLU A 3 6.31 7.85 4.57
N MET A 4 5.10 8.18 4.12
CA MET A 4 3.86 7.69 4.73
C MET A 4 3.66 6.17 4.59
N PHE A 5 4.36 5.52 3.65
CA PHE A 5 4.28 4.07 3.42
C PHE A 5 5.52 3.30 3.89
N MET A 6 6.50 4.02 4.43
CA MET A 6 7.74 3.45 4.89
C MET A 6 7.56 2.85 6.28
N SER A 7 8.18 1.70 6.51
CA SER A 7 8.34 1.14 7.84
C SER A 7 9.08 2.12 8.74
N ASN A 8 8.54 2.35 9.94
CA ASN A 8 9.24 3.06 11.01
C ASN A 8 10.46 2.28 11.53
N ARG A 9 10.54 0.99 11.19
CA ARG A 9 11.67 0.12 11.51
C ARG A 9 12.74 0.29 10.42
N ARG A 10 13.88 0.86 10.80
CA ARG A 10 15.07 0.86 9.95
C ARG A 10 15.64 -0.56 9.89
N GLU A 11 15.85 -1.06 8.68
CA GLU A 11 16.61 -2.29 8.47
C GLU A 11 18.05 -2.11 9.00
N PRO A 12 18.78 -3.20 9.34
CA PRO A 12 20.15 -3.12 9.85
C PRO A 12 21.13 -2.37 8.94
N ASN A 13 20.80 -2.28 7.64
CA ASN A 13 21.55 -1.52 6.63
C ASN A 13 21.20 -0.02 6.59
N GLY A 14 20.37 0.46 7.51
CA GLY A 14 19.92 1.84 7.58
C GLY A 14 18.85 2.21 6.56
N ARG A 15 18.37 1.30 5.71
CA ARG A 15 17.31 1.59 4.73
C ARG A 15 15.94 1.51 5.40
N SER A 16 15.08 2.50 5.12
CA SER A 16 13.64 2.33 5.32
C SER A 16 13.11 1.56 4.11
N ASN A 17 12.32 0.51 4.34
CA ASN A 17 11.62 -0.24 3.29
C ASN A 17 10.10 -0.03 3.43
N LEU A 18 9.30 -0.48 2.46
CA LEU A 18 7.84 -0.49 2.61
C LEU A 18 7.44 -1.33 3.84
N ILE A 19 6.36 -0.94 4.51
CA ILE A 19 5.77 -1.77 5.57
C ILE A 19 5.39 -3.14 4.99
N SER A 20 5.98 -4.22 5.49
CA SER A 20 5.67 -5.58 4.99
C SER A 20 4.29 -6.05 5.44
N VAL A 21 3.70 -7.04 4.77
CA VAL A 21 2.43 -7.67 5.17
C VAL A 21 2.46 -8.13 6.63
N LYS A 22 3.56 -8.79 7.03
CA LYS A 22 3.78 -9.23 8.41
C LYS A 22 3.76 -8.07 9.41
N SER A 23 4.43 -6.97 9.07
CA SER A 23 4.49 -5.78 9.94
C SER A 23 3.13 -5.09 10.01
N LEU A 24 2.44 -4.97 8.87
CA LEU A 24 1.10 -4.39 8.77
C LEU A 24 0.06 -5.16 9.60
N ILE A 25 0.18 -6.49 9.67
CA ILE A 25 -0.66 -7.33 10.54
C ILE A 25 -0.32 -7.10 12.02
N ALA A 26 0.97 -6.96 12.33
CA ALA A 26 1.44 -6.95 13.71
C ALA A 26 1.30 -5.60 14.42
N GLU A 27 1.32 -4.51 13.67
CA GLU A 27 1.37 -3.15 14.20
C GLU A 27 -0.04 -2.54 14.35
N SER A 28 -0.21 -1.73 15.39
CA SER A 28 -1.45 -0.97 15.58
C SER A 28 -1.38 0.37 14.84
N PRO A 29 -2.47 0.81 14.20
CA PRO A 29 -2.54 2.15 13.62
C PRO A 29 -2.30 3.24 14.66
N LEU A 30 -1.70 4.36 14.23
CA LEU A 30 -1.50 5.53 15.07
C LEU A 30 -2.82 6.26 15.38
N ASP A 31 -3.77 6.23 14.45
CA ASP A 31 -5.09 6.80 14.65
C ASP A 31 -5.97 5.82 15.46
N PRO A 32 -6.42 6.19 16.67
CA PRO A 32 -7.21 5.32 17.54
C PRO A 32 -8.60 4.99 16.99
N SER A 33 -9.10 5.72 16.00
CA SER A 33 -10.36 5.40 15.32
C SER A 33 -10.24 4.17 14.43
N LEU A 34 -9.03 3.84 13.98
CA LEU A 34 -8.76 2.67 13.14
C LEU A 34 -8.61 1.41 14.00
N ILE A 35 -9.04 0.28 13.45
CA ILE A 35 -8.85 -1.05 14.04
C ILE A 35 -7.66 -1.71 13.33
N SER A 36 -6.76 -2.35 14.09
CA SER A 36 -5.66 -3.12 13.50
C SER A 36 -6.17 -4.39 12.80
N ILE A 37 -5.39 -4.93 11.86
CA ILE A 37 -5.77 -6.18 11.17
C ILE A 37 -5.91 -7.33 12.17
N ARG A 38 -4.98 -7.45 13.11
CA ARG A 38 -5.05 -8.47 14.17
C ARG A 38 -6.35 -8.38 14.98
N GLU A 39 -6.68 -7.19 15.49
CA GLU A 39 -7.90 -6.98 16.26
C GLU A 39 -9.15 -7.32 15.43
N TYR A 40 -9.18 -6.89 14.16
CA TYR A 40 -10.30 -7.13 13.27
C TYR A 40 -10.54 -8.62 13.02
N VAL A 41 -9.49 -9.38 12.72
CA VAL A 41 -9.59 -10.83 12.46
C VAL A 41 -9.98 -11.59 13.74
N ASP A 42 -9.33 -11.29 14.87
CA ASP A 42 -9.62 -11.95 16.15
C ASP A 42 -11.09 -11.70 16.58
N ALA A 43 -11.59 -10.48 16.39
CA ALA A 43 -12.99 -10.14 16.65
C ALA A 43 -13.94 -10.86 15.70
N SER A 44 -13.62 -10.91 14.40
CA SER A 44 -14.43 -11.57 13.38
C SER A 44 -14.59 -13.07 13.66
N LEU A 45 -13.50 -13.76 14.00
CA LEU A 45 -13.52 -15.19 14.34
C LEU A 45 -14.26 -15.46 15.66
N SER A 46 -14.32 -14.48 16.55
CA SER A 46 -15.06 -14.57 17.82
C SER A 46 -16.49 -14.04 17.74
N ASN A 47 -17.00 -13.68 16.54
CA ASN A 47 -18.29 -13.02 16.33
C ASN A 47 -18.51 -11.76 17.19
N LYS A 48 -17.45 -11.01 17.47
CA LYS A 48 -17.51 -9.74 18.18
C LYS A 48 -17.77 -8.61 17.19
N LEU A 49 -18.66 -7.70 17.58
CA LEU A 49 -18.96 -6.50 16.81
C LEU A 49 -18.13 -5.31 17.29
N PHE A 50 -17.75 -4.44 16.36
CA PHE A 50 -17.12 -3.16 16.67
C PHE A 50 -18.16 -2.04 16.77
N PRO A 51 -17.91 -1.00 17.58
CA PRO A 51 -18.72 0.22 17.56
C PRO A 51 -18.68 0.89 16.17
N VAL A 52 -19.78 1.53 15.77
CA VAL A 52 -19.91 2.24 14.48
C VAL A 52 -18.88 3.36 14.31
N SER A 53 -18.35 3.90 15.40
CA SER A 53 -17.32 4.94 15.38
C SER A 53 -15.91 4.43 15.01
N ARG A 54 -15.71 3.12 14.91
CA ARG A 54 -14.43 2.52 14.55
C ARG A 54 -14.41 2.13 13.08
N VAL A 55 -13.26 2.32 12.43
CA VAL A 55 -13.05 1.96 11.02
C VAL A 55 -12.28 0.65 10.96
N THR A 56 -12.87 -0.37 10.33
CA THR A 56 -12.21 -1.65 10.12
C THR A 56 -11.18 -1.56 8.98
N PRO A 57 -10.19 -2.47 8.92
CA PRO A 57 -9.24 -2.53 7.80
C PRO A 57 -9.94 -2.61 6.43
N LEU A 58 -11.01 -3.41 6.31
CA LEU A 58 -11.74 -3.54 5.06
C LEU A 58 -12.49 -2.25 4.69
N MET A 59 -13.11 -1.56 5.66
CA MET A 59 -13.74 -0.26 5.42
C MET A 59 -12.72 0.80 4.98
N LEU A 60 -11.52 0.78 5.56
CA LEU A 60 -10.44 1.68 5.15
C LEU A 60 -9.98 1.36 3.72
N ALA A 61 -9.81 0.08 3.38
CA ALA A 61 -9.46 -0.35 2.04
C ALA A 61 -10.51 0.09 1.01
N ASP A 62 -11.80 -0.12 1.28
CA ASP A 62 -12.89 0.30 0.40
C ASP A 62 -12.90 1.83 0.18
N LYS A 63 -12.63 2.60 1.24
CA LYS A 63 -12.54 4.06 1.13
C LYS A 63 -11.34 4.51 0.30
N LEU A 64 -10.18 3.89 0.48
CA LEU A 64 -8.97 4.20 -0.29
C LEU A 64 -9.15 3.87 -1.77
N ASP A 65 -9.76 2.72 -2.05
CA ASP A 65 -10.05 2.27 -3.40
C ASP A 65 -11.06 3.19 -4.11
N ASP A 66 -12.15 3.59 -3.43
CA ASP A 66 -13.11 4.58 -3.96
C ASP A 66 -12.42 5.92 -4.28
N LEU A 67 -11.62 6.43 -3.33
CA LEU A 67 -10.92 7.71 -3.49
C LEU A 67 -9.91 7.65 -4.65
N GLY A 68 -9.14 6.57 -4.75
CA GLY A 68 -8.20 6.36 -5.85
C GLY A 68 -8.90 6.35 -7.20
N ASN A 69 -9.87 5.43 -7.37
CA ASN A 69 -10.60 5.30 -8.62
C ASN A 69 -11.31 6.60 -9.03
N ARG A 70 -11.92 7.33 -8.09
CA ARG A 70 -12.55 8.62 -8.37
C ARG A 70 -11.54 9.69 -8.77
N ALA A 71 -10.38 9.72 -8.12
CA ALA A 71 -9.31 10.66 -8.48
C ALA A 71 -8.80 10.39 -9.90
N ALA A 72 -8.55 9.12 -10.26
CA ALA A 72 -8.19 8.73 -11.63
C ALA A 72 -9.24 9.16 -12.66
N LEU A 73 -10.53 8.90 -12.39
CA LEU A 73 -11.62 9.29 -13.27
C LEU A 73 -11.75 10.81 -13.47
N LEU A 74 -11.48 11.61 -12.42
CA LEU A 74 -11.56 13.07 -12.49
C LEU A 74 -10.50 13.68 -13.42
N VAL A 75 -9.35 13.03 -13.55
CA VAL A 75 -8.25 13.49 -14.41
C VAL A 75 -8.22 12.82 -15.78
N GLU A 76 -9.02 11.78 -15.97
CA GLU A 76 -9.14 11.09 -17.25
C GLU A 76 -9.65 12.04 -18.34
N GLY A 77 -8.95 12.10 -19.46
CA GLY A 77 -9.33 12.93 -20.62
C GLY A 77 -9.08 14.43 -20.46
N LEU A 78 -8.49 14.89 -19.36
CA LEU A 78 -8.03 16.27 -19.25
C LEU A 78 -6.87 16.53 -20.22
N ASN A 79 -7.00 17.58 -21.03
CA ASN A 79 -5.99 17.93 -22.02
C ASN A 79 -4.83 18.70 -21.37
N VAL A 80 -3.64 18.12 -21.39
CA VAL A 80 -2.40 18.75 -20.92
C VAL A 80 -2.01 19.89 -21.85
N ARG A 81 -2.07 21.13 -21.35
CA ARG A 81 -1.80 22.34 -22.13
C ARG A 81 -0.46 23.01 -21.79
N ASN A 82 0.18 22.58 -20.71
CA ASN A 82 1.49 23.04 -20.27
C ASN A 82 2.11 22.04 -19.29
N ASP A 83 3.41 22.18 -19.05
CA ASP A 83 4.19 21.27 -18.20
C ASP A 83 3.70 21.26 -16.75
N THR A 84 3.30 22.41 -16.20
CA THR A 84 2.76 22.49 -14.82
C THR A 84 1.53 21.61 -14.65
N LEU A 85 0.58 21.68 -15.59
CA LEU A 85 -0.60 20.82 -15.56
C LEU A 85 -0.22 19.36 -15.76
N ALA A 86 0.81 19.05 -16.56
CA ALA A 86 1.29 17.68 -16.72
C ALA A 86 1.76 17.08 -15.38
N TYR A 87 2.51 17.85 -14.59
CA TYR A 87 2.97 17.45 -13.26
C TYR A 87 1.81 17.24 -12.29
N GLU A 88 0.87 18.18 -12.20
CA GLU A 88 -0.28 18.08 -11.29
C GLU A 88 -1.18 16.88 -11.63
N LEU A 89 -1.43 16.62 -12.91
CA LEU A 89 -2.19 15.43 -13.32
C LEU A 89 -1.43 14.14 -13.00
N GLY A 90 -0.12 14.14 -13.23
CA GLY A 90 0.76 13.04 -12.84
C GLY A 90 0.76 12.75 -11.34
N ASP A 91 0.79 13.79 -10.50
CA ASP A 91 0.69 13.66 -9.05
C ASP A 91 -0.64 13.02 -8.66
N ILE A 92 -1.77 13.47 -9.22
CA ILE A 92 -3.09 12.89 -8.93
C ILE A 92 -3.15 11.42 -9.36
N GLN A 93 -2.61 11.08 -10.53
CA GLN A 93 -2.56 9.70 -11.01
C GLN A 93 -1.66 8.83 -10.11
N ALA A 94 -0.50 9.34 -9.70
CA ALA A 94 0.39 8.65 -8.77
C ALA A 94 -0.29 8.39 -7.41
N TRP A 95 -0.96 9.40 -6.84
CA TRP A 95 -1.72 9.25 -5.60
C TRP A 95 -2.88 8.27 -5.72
N SER A 96 -3.55 8.25 -6.87
CA SER A 96 -4.59 7.25 -7.16
C SER A 96 -4.02 5.83 -7.10
N GLN A 97 -2.90 5.57 -7.78
CA GLN A 97 -2.28 4.24 -7.77
C GLN A 97 -1.78 3.85 -6.37
N LEU A 98 -1.22 4.79 -5.60
CA LEU A 98 -0.83 4.54 -4.21
C LEU A 98 -2.03 4.19 -3.31
N ALA A 99 -3.17 4.87 -3.48
CA ALA A 99 -4.37 4.58 -2.71
C ALA A 99 -4.90 3.17 -3.00
N CYS A 100 -5.01 2.79 -4.28
CA CYS A 100 -5.43 1.45 -4.69
C CYS A 100 -4.42 0.37 -4.24
N TYR A 101 -3.11 0.63 -4.36
CA TYR A 101 -2.06 -0.25 -3.84
C TYR A 101 -2.26 -0.56 -2.35
N VAL A 102 -2.46 0.48 -1.52
CA VAL A 102 -2.63 0.29 -0.08
C VAL A 102 -3.95 -0.41 0.24
N ALA A 103 -5.02 -0.10 -0.48
CA ALA A 103 -6.31 -0.78 -0.33
C ALA A 103 -6.15 -2.30 -0.50
N ASP A 104 -5.54 -2.72 -1.61
CA ASP A 104 -5.33 -4.14 -1.88
C ASP A 104 -4.28 -4.77 -0.97
N LYS A 105 -3.25 -4.03 -0.54
CA LYS A 105 -2.30 -4.51 0.47
C LYS A 105 -2.98 -4.79 1.80
N ILE A 106 -3.88 -3.92 2.25
CA ILE A 106 -4.67 -4.13 3.48
C ILE A 106 -5.57 -5.37 3.34
N ARG A 107 -6.25 -5.53 2.19
CA ARG A 107 -7.09 -6.70 1.92
C ARG A 107 -6.28 -8.00 1.91
N GLY A 108 -5.12 -7.98 1.23
CA GLY A 108 -4.19 -9.11 1.18
C GLY A 108 -3.67 -9.51 2.55
N ALA A 109 -3.21 -8.54 3.34
CA ALA A 109 -2.75 -8.77 4.71
C ALA A 109 -3.87 -9.27 5.64
N THR A 110 -5.09 -8.76 5.48
CA THR A 110 -6.24 -9.20 6.27
C THR A 110 -6.63 -10.65 5.93
N ALA A 111 -6.69 -11.00 4.65
CA ALA A 111 -6.94 -12.36 4.20
C ALA A 111 -5.84 -13.31 4.68
N PHE A 112 -4.57 -12.92 4.56
CA PHE A 112 -3.45 -13.74 5.04
C PHE A 112 -3.57 -14.01 6.54
N HIS A 113 -3.94 -13.00 7.35
CA HIS A 113 -4.10 -13.23 8.77
C HIS A 113 -5.30 -14.13 9.13
N PHE A 114 -6.39 -14.10 8.35
CA PHE A 114 -7.45 -15.10 8.46
C PHE A 114 -6.91 -16.51 8.19
N PHE A 115 -6.09 -16.70 7.15
CA PHE A 115 -5.42 -17.97 6.88
C PHE A 115 -4.55 -18.41 8.06
N GLU A 116 -3.69 -17.54 8.60
CA GLU A 116 -2.83 -17.87 9.75
C GLU A 116 -3.63 -18.36 10.97
N LYS A 117 -4.84 -17.85 11.16
CA LYS A 117 -5.70 -18.18 12.31
C LYS A 117 -6.58 -19.40 12.10
N THR A 118 -6.95 -19.70 10.85
CA THR A 118 -7.95 -20.73 10.53
C THR A 118 -7.37 -21.95 9.82
N GLY A 119 -6.24 -21.79 9.13
CA GLY A 119 -5.69 -22.78 8.21
C GLY A 119 -6.50 -22.96 6.92
N ASP A 120 -7.50 -22.11 6.65
CA ASP A 120 -8.31 -22.21 5.44
C ASP A 120 -7.58 -21.58 4.24
N GLU A 121 -7.09 -22.46 3.36
CA GLU A 121 -6.36 -22.13 2.13
C GLU A 121 -7.10 -21.17 1.20
N ALA A 122 -8.43 -21.08 1.28
CA ALA A 122 -9.19 -20.11 0.50
C ALA A 122 -8.76 -18.67 0.82
N TYR A 123 -8.42 -18.38 2.08
CA TYR A 123 -7.92 -17.06 2.48
C TYR A 123 -6.50 -16.80 1.98
N LYS A 124 -5.63 -17.82 1.90
CA LYS A 124 -4.29 -17.67 1.34
C LYS A 124 -4.34 -17.34 -0.15
N ILE A 125 -5.19 -18.06 -0.90
CA ILE A 125 -5.43 -17.79 -2.32
C ILE A 125 -5.94 -16.35 -2.53
N GLN A 126 -6.88 -15.90 -1.70
CA GLN A 126 -7.38 -14.52 -1.73
C GLN A 126 -6.27 -13.51 -1.41
N ALA A 127 -5.44 -13.78 -0.41
CA ALA A 127 -4.35 -12.92 -0.02
C ALA A 127 -3.36 -12.69 -1.17
N VAL A 128 -2.92 -13.76 -1.82
CA VAL A 128 -2.05 -13.68 -3.01
C VAL A 128 -2.73 -12.89 -4.13
N ALA A 129 -4.00 -13.15 -4.41
CA ALA A 129 -4.73 -12.44 -5.45
C ALA A 129 -4.82 -10.92 -5.21
N PHE A 130 -5.05 -10.49 -3.96
CA PHE A 130 -5.01 -9.07 -3.63
C PHE A 130 -3.61 -8.46 -3.74
N LEU A 131 -2.57 -9.18 -3.30
CA LEU A 131 -1.20 -8.65 -3.38
C LEU A 131 -0.69 -8.54 -4.84
N GLU A 132 -1.11 -9.43 -5.75
CA GLU A 132 -0.83 -9.29 -7.18
C GLU A 132 -1.53 -8.06 -7.80
N LYS A 133 -2.77 -7.75 -7.37
CA LYS A 133 -3.43 -6.50 -7.76
C LYS A 133 -2.68 -5.28 -7.22
N ALA A 134 -2.29 -5.31 -5.94
CA ALA A 134 -1.47 -4.26 -5.36
C ALA A 134 -0.18 -4.05 -6.18
N LYS A 135 0.54 -5.12 -6.54
CA LYS A 135 1.71 -5.03 -7.41
C LYS A 135 1.39 -4.39 -8.77
N THR A 136 0.24 -4.68 -9.36
CA THR A 136 -0.20 -4.05 -10.61
C THR A 136 -0.33 -2.54 -10.47
N HIS A 137 -0.96 -2.06 -9.38
CA HIS A 137 -1.02 -0.62 -9.07
C HIS A 137 0.37 0.00 -8.87
N TRP A 138 1.30 -0.73 -8.24
CA TRP A 138 2.68 -0.25 -8.06
C TRP A 138 3.44 -0.14 -9.39
N ILE A 139 3.23 -1.08 -10.30
CA ILE A 139 3.82 -1.03 -11.65
C ILE A 139 3.28 0.19 -12.41
N GLU A 140 1.99 0.48 -12.30
CA GLU A 140 1.39 1.65 -12.95
C GLU A 140 1.92 2.96 -12.34
N LEU A 141 2.07 3.02 -11.02
CA LEU A 141 2.73 4.14 -10.34
C LEU A 141 4.12 4.40 -10.93
N VAL A 142 4.92 3.35 -11.07
CA VAL A 142 6.26 3.43 -11.67
C VAL A 142 6.19 3.98 -13.09
N HIS A 143 5.26 3.48 -13.90
CA HIS A 143 5.09 3.93 -15.29
C HIS A 143 4.73 5.42 -15.38
N ILE A 144 3.78 5.87 -14.56
CA ILE A 144 3.37 7.29 -14.49
C ILE A 144 4.56 8.17 -14.09
N THR A 145 5.34 7.75 -13.10
CA THR A 145 6.39 8.60 -12.53
C THR A 145 7.68 8.63 -13.34
N GLU A 146 8.01 7.57 -14.09
CA GLU A 146 9.25 7.47 -14.88
C GLU A 146 9.40 8.59 -15.93
N GLY A 147 8.30 8.97 -16.58
CA GLY A 147 8.29 10.00 -17.63
C GLY A 147 8.20 11.43 -17.10
N LEU A 148 7.78 11.60 -15.84
CA LEU A 148 7.49 12.90 -15.26
C LEU A 148 8.60 13.38 -14.34
N TYR A 149 9.06 12.53 -13.42
CA TYR A 149 10.03 12.91 -12.42
C TYR A 149 11.41 12.39 -12.80
N PRO A 150 12.39 13.25 -13.13
CA PRO A 150 13.77 12.79 -13.23
C PRO A 150 14.17 12.24 -11.86
N GLU A 151 14.92 11.13 -11.85
CA GLU A 151 15.34 10.53 -10.58
C GLU A 151 16.05 11.60 -9.72
N ALA A 152 15.43 11.94 -8.61
CA ALA A 152 15.86 13.03 -7.74
C ALA A 152 16.55 12.46 -6.50
N TYR A 153 17.43 13.25 -5.89
CA TYR A 153 17.97 12.94 -4.57
C TYR A 153 16.84 13.03 -3.54
N CYS A 154 16.32 11.88 -3.12
CA CYS A 154 15.35 11.84 -2.03
C CYS A 154 16.12 11.99 -0.71
N GLN A 155 16.14 13.21 -0.14
CA GLN A 155 16.84 13.54 1.12
C GLN A 155 16.28 12.81 2.36
N ILE A 156 15.22 12.05 2.17
CA ILE A 156 14.46 11.31 3.18
C ILE A 156 15.04 9.92 3.44
N LEU A 157 15.86 9.38 2.52
CA LEU A 157 16.57 8.13 2.79
C LEU A 157 17.63 8.37 3.87
N PRO A 158 17.76 7.48 4.86
CA PRO A 158 18.81 7.61 5.84
C PRO A 158 20.15 7.50 5.11
N ASN A 159 21.01 8.49 5.36
CA ASN A 159 22.41 8.59 4.94
C ASN A 159 22.66 9.31 3.60
N GLY A 160 22.04 10.47 3.35
CA GLY A 160 22.58 11.46 2.38
C GLY A 160 23.08 10.86 1.06
N SER A 161 22.39 9.83 0.57
CA SER A 161 22.94 8.98 -0.47
C SER A 161 22.95 9.75 -1.77
N GLU A 162 24.09 9.76 -2.46
CA GLU A 162 24.18 10.26 -3.83
C GLU A 162 23.39 9.39 -4.84
N GLU A 163 22.69 8.35 -4.36
CA GLU A 163 21.80 7.54 -5.16
C GLU A 163 20.49 8.28 -5.45
N LYS A 164 20.31 8.57 -6.73
CA LYS A 164 19.03 8.89 -7.36
C LYS A 164 17.94 7.92 -6.91
N TRP A 165 16.79 8.40 -6.46
CA TRP A 165 15.69 7.57 -5.96
C TRP A 165 14.49 7.59 -6.91
N HIS A 166 13.85 6.43 -7.07
CA HIS A 166 12.63 6.25 -7.83
C HIS A 166 11.80 5.09 -7.25
N TRP A 167 10.48 5.12 -7.42
CA TRP A 167 9.54 4.11 -6.90
C TRP A 167 9.82 2.69 -7.42
N SER A 168 10.43 2.56 -8.60
CA SER A 168 10.81 1.27 -9.20
C SER A 168 11.80 0.50 -8.33
N LYS A 169 12.61 1.19 -7.51
CA LYS A 169 13.55 0.55 -6.57
C LYS A 169 12.86 -0.25 -5.46
N LEU A 170 11.57 -0.02 -5.23
CA LEU A 170 10.77 -0.68 -4.19
C LEU A 170 9.95 -1.86 -4.73
N LEU A 171 9.92 -2.10 -6.05
CA LEU A 171 9.25 -3.26 -6.64
C LEU A 171 9.71 -4.61 -6.03
N PRO A 172 11.01 -4.83 -5.72
CA PRO A 172 11.42 -6.07 -5.06
C PRO A 172 10.74 -6.28 -3.70
N ALA A 173 10.52 -5.21 -2.92
CA ALA A 173 9.83 -5.31 -1.62
C ALA A 173 8.33 -5.61 -1.80
N VAL A 174 7.69 -5.07 -2.84
CA VAL A 174 6.30 -5.42 -3.19
C VAL A 174 6.19 -6.89 -3.60
N GLN A 175 7.17 -7.41 -4.35
CA GLN A 175 7.21 -8.82 -4.72
C GLN A 175 7.48 -9.73 -3.51
N GLU A 176 8.31 -9.29 -2.57
CA GLU A 176 8.64 -10.04 -1.35
C GLU A 176 7.39 -10.33 -0.52
N ASP A 177 6.44 -9.39 -0.42
CA ASP A 177 5.16 -9.61 0.27
C ASP A 177 4.35 -10.76 -0.36
N ILE A 178 4.31 -10.85 -1.70
CA ILE A 178 3.61 -11.94 -2.41
C ILE A 178 4.32 -13.28 -2.17
N THR A 179 5.65 -13.29 -2.28
CA THR A 179 6.45 -14.51 -2.04
C THR A 179 6.27 -15.01 -0.62
N TYR A 180 6.35 -14.10 0.37
CA TYR A 180 6.19 -14.43 1.78
C TYR A 180 4.84 -15.11 2.05
N VAL A 181 3.74 -14.51 1.56
CA VAL A 181 2.38 -15.05 1.70
C VAL A 181 2.16 -16.33 0.92
N SER A 182 2.88 -16.55 -0.18
CA SER A 182 2.75 -17.80 -0.96
C SER A 182 3.44 -18.97 -0.28
N GLU A 183 4.61 -18.72 0.34
CA GLU A 183 5.45 -19.74 0.97
C GLU A 183 4.99 -20.17 2.37
N HIS A 184 4.27 -19.29 3.10
CA HIS A 184 3.77 -19.54 4.46
C HIS A 184 2.27 -19.77 4.40
#